data_AF-A0A7W0IZ79-F1
#
_entry.id   AF-A0A7W0IZ79-F1
#
_cell.length_a   1.000
_cell.length_b   1.000
_cell.length_c   1.000
_cell.angle_alpha   90.00
_cell.angle_beta   90.00
_cell.angle_gamma   90.00
#
_symmetry.space_group_name_H-M   'P 1'
#
loop_
_entity.id
_entity.type
_entity.pdbx_description
1 polymer ?
#
loop_
_entity_poly.entity_id
_entity_poly.type
_entity_poly.pdbx_seq_one_letter_code
_entity_poly.pdbx_strand_id
1 'polypeptide(L)'
;MDLQKWIQFFKWCSILNGSLLVLWTILQLLAPDLIYAIQHPWFPMGRETFDVVNYCMIGLFKFMLLFLNLVPYLSLLILKKQS
;
A
#
# COMPACT_ATOMS: atom_id res chain seq x y z
N MET A 1 25.37 -3.68 -14.29
CA MET A 1 23.89 -3.75 -14.23
C MET A 1 23.42 -2.47 -13.56
N ASP A 2 22.68 -1.61 -14.27
CA ASP A 2 22.51 -0.19 -13.88
C ASP A 2 21.77 -0.03 -12.54
N LEU A 3 22.49 0.42 -11.50
CA LEU A 3 21.91 0.86 -10.22
C LEU A 3 20.74 1.85 -10.43
N GLN A 4 20.80 2.67 -11.47
CA GLN A 4 19.73 3.60 -11.85
C GLN A 4 18.41 2.89 -12.20
N LYS A 5 18.45 1.74 -12.88
CA LYS A 5 17.23 0.98 -13.25
C LYS A 5 16.51 0.45 -12.01
N TRP A 6 17.25 -0.08 -11.04
CA TRP A 6 16.69 -0.55 -9.78
C TRP A 6 16.10 0.57 -8.94
N ILE A 7 16.80 1.71 -8.83
CA ILE A 7 16.29 2.91 -8.14
C ILE A 7 14.96 3.37 -8.77
N GLN A 8 14.89 3.41 -10.10
CA GLN A 8 13.69 3.85 -10.80
C GLN A 8 12.53 2.86 -10.68
N PHE A 9 12.83 1.55 -10.69
CA PHE A 9 11.84 0.50 -10.43
C PHE A 9 11.24 0.63 -9.03
N PHE A 10 12.06 0.68 -7.97
CA PHE A 10 11.58 0.82 -6.60
C PHE A 10 10.87 2.15 -6.36
N LYS A 11 11.27 3.22 -7.05
CA LYS A 11 10.57 4.51 -7.02
C LYS A 11 9.15 4.38 -7.56
N TRP A 12 8.98 3.85 -8.78
CA TRP A 12 7.64 3.67 -9.37
C TRP A 12 6.79 2.66 -8.59
N CYS A 13 7.40 1.59 -8.08
CA CYS A 13 6.73 0.63 -7.22
C CYS A 13 6.21 1.30 -5.93
N SER A 14 7.02 2.16 -5.30
CA SER A 14 6.60 2.94 -4.11
C SER A 14 5.44 3.87 -4.45
N ILE A 15 5.50 4.57 -5.60
CA ILE A 15 4.46 5.51 -6.03
C ILE A 15 3.14 4.77 -6.29
N LEU A 16 3.16 3.69 -7.07
CA LEU A 16 1.97 2.93 -7.43
C LEU A 16 1.31 2.28 -6.21
N ASN A 17 2.10 1.65 -5.33
CA ASN A 17 1.58 1.10 -4.08
C ASN A 17 1.04 2.22 -3.17
N GLY A 18 1.72 3.37 -3.11
CA GLY A 18 1.29 4.51 -2.31
C GLY A 18 -0.03 5.09 -2.80
N SER A 19 -0.17 5.27 -4.12
CA SER A 19 -1.41 5.75 -4.72
C SER A 19 -2.56 4.77 -4.50
N LEU A 20 -2.29 3.45 -4.55
CA LEU A 20 -3.31 2.45 -4.29
C LEU A 20 -3.78 2.48 -2.83
N LEU A 21 -2.85 2.61 -1.87
CA LEU A 21 -3.18 2.74 -0.45
C LEU A 21 -4.02 4.01 -0.19
N VAL A 22 -3.64 5.14 -0.80
CA VAL A 22 -4.37 6.41 -0.66
C VAL A 22 -5.75 6.29 -1.28
N LEU A 23 -5.86 5.76 -2.49
CA LEU A 23 -7.13 5.54 -3.17
C LEU A 23 -8.05 4.64 -2.33
N TRP A 24 -7.54 3.53 -1.80
CA TRP A 24 -8.29 2.63 -0.92
C TRP A 24 -8.80 3.34 0.33
N THR A 25 -7.93 4.10 1.00
CA THR A 25 -8.28 4.87 2.20
C THR A 25 -9.36 5.92 1.90
N ILE A 26 -9.24 6.63 0.77
CA ILE A 26 -10.22 7.62 0.31
C ILE A 26 -11.57 6.96 0.03
N LEU A 27 -11.58 5.83 -0.69
CA LEU A 27 -12.82 5.10 -0.97
C LEU A 27 -13.50 4.63 0.33
N GLN A 28 -12.74 4.17 1.31
CA GLN A 28 -13.31 3.81 2.61
C GLN A 28 -13.90 4.99 3.36
N LEU A 29 -13.29 6.17 3.25
CA LEU A 29 -13.76 7.37 3.94
C LEU A 29 -15.03 7.94 3.29
N LEU A 30 -15.06 7.98 1.96
CA LEU A 30 -16.17 8.57 1.19
C LEU A 30 -17.37 7.64 1.02
N ALA A 31 -17.12 6.33 0.89
CA ALA A 31 -18.16 5.37 0.55
C ALA A 31 -17.97 4.01 1.26
N PRO A 32 -17.90 3.97 2.60
CA PRO A 32 -17.70 2.72 3.35
C PRO A 32 -18.82 1.71 3.09
N ASP A 33 -20.07 2.18 2.96
CA ASP A 33 -21.23 1.35 2.66
C ASP A 33 -21.15 0.70 1.27
N LEU A 34 -20.56 1.39 0.29
CA LEU A 34 -20.44 0.87 -1.06
C LEU A 34 -19.40 -0.26 -1.11
N ILE A 35 -18.28 -0.09 -0.42
CA ILE A 35 -17.26 -1.14 -0.28
C ILE A 35 -17.85 -2.34 0.47
N TYR A 36 -18.54 -2.09 1.59
CA TYR A 36 -19.19 -3.15 2.34
C TYR A 36 -20.22 -3.90 1.48
N ALA A 37 -21.07 -3.19 0.73
CA ALA A 37 -22.06 -3.81 -0.14
C ALA A 37 -21.44 -4.66 -1.28
N ILE A 38 -20.29 -4.25 -1.81
CA ILE A 38 -19.58 -5.00 -2.86
C ILE A 38 -18.86 -6.23 -2.28
N GLN A 39 -18.29 -6.13 -1.08
CA GLN A 39 -17.52 -7.22 -0.46
C GLN A 39 -18.38 -8.21 0.33
N HIS A 40 -19.51 -7.77 0.89
CA HIS A 40 -20.41 -8.60 1.69
C HIS A 40 -20.91 -9.88 0.96
N PRO A 41 -21.25 -9.86 -0.34
CA PRO A 41 -21.60 -11.08 -1.08
C PRO A 41 -20.48 -12.10 -1.17
N TRP A 42 -19.22 -11.65 -1.15
CA TRP A 42 -18.04 -12.52 -1.24
C TRP A 42 -17.62 -13.03 0.13
N PHE A 43 -17.81 -12.20 1.15
CA PHE A 43 -17.44 -12.49 2.52
C PHE A 43 -18.57 -12.03 3.45
N PRO A 44 -19.51 -12.91 3.81
CA PRO A 44 -20.59 -12.59 4.73
C PRO A 44 -20.01 -12.43 6.13
N MET A 45 -19.57 -11.21 6.44
CA MET A 45 -19.01 -10.80 7.72
C MET A 45 -19.81 -9.63 8.27
N GLY A 46 -19.98 -9.59 9.60
CA GLY A 46 -20.60 -8.45 10.28
C GLY A 46 -19.78 -7.17 10.06
N ARG A 47 -20.47 -6.02 10.10
CA ARG A 47 -19.87 -4.71 9.79
C ARG A 47 -18.71 -4.35 10.72
N GLU A 48 -18.80 -4.69 11.99
CA GLU A 48 -17.73 -4.49 12.97
C GLU A 48 -16.46 -5.29 12.61
N THR A 49 -16.62 -6.56 12.25
CA THR A 49 -15.50 -7.42 11.82
C THR A 49 -14.89 -6.90 10.53
N PHE A 50 -15.72 -6.44 9.58
CA PHE A 50 -15.26 -5.86 8.33
C PHE A 50 -14.40 -4.61 8.57
N ASP A 51 -14.84 -3.69 9.43
CA ASP A 51 -14.09 -2.47 9.75
C ASP A 51 -12.73 -2.79 10.40
N VAL A 52 -12.70 -3.75 11.34
CA VAL A 52 -11.45 -4.21 11.98
C VAL A 52 -10.49 -4.84 10.97
N VAL A 53 -10.99 -5.77 10.14
CA VAL A 53 -10.17 -6.45 9.12
C VAL A 53 -9.62 -5.44 8.12
N ASN A 54 -10.46 -4.50 7.68
CA ASN A 54 -10.04 -3.48 6.75
C ASN A 54 -8.98 -2.54 7.35
N TYR A 55 -9.15 -2.11 8.61
CA TYR A 55 -8.14 -1.32 9.31
C TYR A 55 -6.81 -2.07 9.44
N CYS A 56 -6.86 -3.36 9.77
CA CYS A 56 -5.70 -4.23 9.79
C CYS A 56 -5.05 -4.37 8.40
N MET A 57 -5.83 -4.51 7.32
CA MET A 57 -5.31 -4.55 5.95
C MET A 57 -4.61 -3.25 5.57
N ILE A 58 -5.21 -2.09 5.88
CA ILE A 58 -4.59 -0.78 5.64
C ILE A 58 -3.25 -0.68 6.39
N GLY A 59 -3.23 -1.10 7.66
CA GLY A 59 -2.02 -1.13 8.48
C GLY A 59 -0.93 -2.02 7.86
N LEU A 60 -1.27 -3.27 7.54
CA LEU A 60 -0.33 -4.24 6.96
C LEU A 60 0.20 -3.78 5.60
N PHE A 61 -0.68 -3.24 4.75
CA PHE A 61 -0.29 -2.72 3.43
C PHE A 61 0.67 -1.54 3.56
N LYS A 62 0.43 -0.65 4.55
CA LYS A 62 1.34 0.45 4.87
C LYS A 62 2.72 -0.06 5.30
N PHE A 63 2.78 -1.09 6.13
CA PHE A 63 4.03 -1.73 6.52
C PHE A 63 4.75 -2.37 5.33
N MET A 64 4.04 -3.16 4.52
CA MET A 64 4.61 -3.77 3.32
C MET A 64 5.19 -2.72 2.37
N LEU A 65 4.48 -1.61 2.14
CA LEU A 65 4.97 -0.53 1.31
C LEU A 65 6.27 0.07 1.86
N LEU A 66 6.32 0.36 3.16
CA LEU A 66 7.52 0.92 3.79
C LEU A 66 8.70 -0.05 3.72
N PHE A 67 8.51 -1.30 4.12
CA PHE A 67 9.60 -2.28 4.22
C PHE A 67 10.06 -2.83 2.86
N LEU A 68 9.13 -3.12 1.93
CA LEU A 68 9.46 -3.74 0.65
C LEU A 68 9.80 -2.74 -0.45
N ASN A 69 9.34 -1.48 -0.36
CA ASN A 69 9.59 -0.49 -1.40
C ASN A 69 10.44 0.69 -0.90
N LEU A 70 10.05 1.32 0.21
CA LEU A 70 10.72 2.54 0.66
C LEU A 70 12.13 2.26 1.23
N VAL A 71 12.27 1.24 2.08
CA VAL A 71 13.57 0.85 2.64
C VAL A 71 14.59 0.49 1.55
N PRO A 72 14.31 -0.41 0.59
CA PRO A 72 15.28 -0.69 -0.47
C PRO A 72 15.55 0.51 -1.38
N TYR A 73 14.56 1.35 -1.65
CA TYR A 73 14.76 2.60 -2.39
C TYR A 73 15.77 3.52 -1.67
N LEU A 74 15.59 3.73 -0.35
CA LEU A 74 16.49 4.54 0.47
C LEU A 74 17.90 3.92 0.53
N SER A 75 18.01 2.62 0.71
CA SER A 75 19.30 1.90 0.71
C SER A 75 20.07 2.12 -0.60
N LEU A 76 19.40 2.00 -1.75
CA LEU A 76 20.00 2.24 -3.05
C LEU A 76 20.40 3.72 -3.25
N LEU A 77 19.65 4.65 -2.66
CA LEU A 77 19.94 6.09 -2.73
C LEU A 77 21.17 6.46 -1.88
N ILE A 78 21.33 5.81 -0.72
CA ILE A 78 22.52 5.93 0.14
C ILE A 78 23.75 5.36 -0.60
N LEU A 79 23.63 4.18 -1.19
CA LEU A 79 24.70 3.56 -2.00
C LEU A 79 25.14 4.45 -3.16
N LYS A 80 24.18 5.06 -3.89
CA LYS A 80 24.47 6.00 -4.98
C LYS A 80 25.23 7.24 -4.50
N LYS A 81 24.97 7.73 -3.28
CA LYS A 81 25.60 8.94 -2.72
C LYS A 81 27.05 8.69 -2.27
N GLN A 82 27.43 7.45 -1.98
CA GLN A 82 28.78 7.10 -1.53
C GLN A 82 29.77 6.75 -2.65
N SER A 83 29.30 6.69 -3.91
CA SER A 83 30.11 6.49 -5.11
C SER A 83 30.26 7.79 -5.90
#